data_AF-A0A162CRG2-F1
#
_entry.id   AF-A0A162CRG2-F1
#
_cell.length_a   1.000
_cell.length_b   1.000
_cell.length_c   1.000
_cell.angle_alpha   90.00
_cell.angle_beta   90.00
_cell.angle_gamma   90.00
#
_symmetry.space_group_name_H-M   'P 1'
#
loop_
_entity.id
_entity.type
_entity.pdbx_description
1 polymer ?
#
loop_
_entity_poly.entity_id
_entity_poly.type
_entity_poly.pdbx_seq_one_letter_code
_entity_poly.pdbx_strand_id
1 'polypeptide(L)' 'MTYEIRNWAVIAAAMEKQGATDSQMYRRAKAMANGSIDPMPTSYPAAPYSISVA' A
#
# COMPACT_ATOMS: atom_id res chain seq x y z
N MET A 1 -1.48 -8.53 -12.60
CA MET A 1 -2.19 -7.74 -11.58
C MET A 1 -2.51 -8.66 -10.40
N THR A 2 -1.85 -8.51 -9.26
CA THR A 2 -2.12 -9.34 -8.07
C THR A 2 -3.35 -8.81 -7.31
N TYR A 3 -3.94 -9.63 -6.42
CA TYR A 3 -5.08 -9.21 -5.59
C TYR A 3 -4.74 -8.00 -4.71
N GLU A 4 -3.49 -7.92 -4.24
CA GLU A 4 -3.01 -6.84 -3.38
C GLU A 4 -3.03 -5.49 -4.10
N ILE A 5 -2.53 -5.44 -5.34
CA ILE A 5 -2.55 -4.23 -6.17
C ILE A 5 -3.98 -3.74 -6.41
N ARG A 6 -4.93 -4.66 -6.65
CA ARG A 6 -6.35 -4.32 -6.83
C ARG A 6 -6.96 -3.75 -5.55
N ASN A 7 -6.63 -4.32 -4.39
CA ASN A 7 -7.14 -3.83 -3.11
C ASN A 7 -6.65 -2.40 -2.81
N TRP A 8 -5.36 -2.14 -3.03
CA TRP A 8 -4.79 -0.81 -2.87
C TRP A 8 -5.36 0.22 -3.85
N ALA A 9 -5.68 -0.19 -5.08
CA ALA A 9 -6.36 0.68 -6.03
C ALA A 9 -7.78 1.07 -5.56
N VAL A 10 -8.54 0.13 -4.97
CA VAL A 10 -9.86 0.41 -4.39
C VAL A 10 -9.75 1.38 -3.20
N ILE A 11 -8.77 1.17 -2.32
CA ILE A 11 -8.51 2.04 -1.18
C ILE A 11 -8.15 3.45 -1.66
N ALA A 12 -7.22 3.58 -2.60
CA ALA A 12 -6.82 4.87 -3.16
C ALA A 12 -8.02 5.62 -3.77
N ALA A 13 -8.85 4.93 -4.57
CA ALA A 13 -10.04 5.52 -5.17
C ALA A 13 -11.09 5.94 -4.12
N ALA A 14 -11.26 5.17 -3.05
CA ALA A 14 -12.15 5.53 -1.94
C ALA A 14 -11.65 6.77 -1.18
N MET A 15 -10.34 6.92 -1.03
CA MET A 15 -9.71 8.08 -0.40
C MET A 15 -9.77 9.33 -1.27
N GLU A 16 -9.64 9.20 -2.60
CA GLU A 16 -9.85 10.31 -3.54
C GLU A 16 -11.28 10.85 -3.46
N LYS A 17 -12.28 9.96 -3.42
CA LYS A 17 -13.69 10.36 -3.25
C LYS A 17 -13.96 11.09 -1.93
N GLN A 18 -13.19 10.79 -0.89
CA GLN A 18 -13.31 11.45 0.41
C GLN A 18 -12.49 12.74 0.51
N GLY A 19 -11.69 13.08 -0.52
CA GLY A 19 -10.76 14.21 -0.46
C GLY A 19 -9.55 13.98 0.46
N ALA A 20 -9.28 12.75 0.88
CA ALA A 20 -8.18 12.39 1.78
C ALA A 20 -6.83 12.23 1.05
N THR A 21 -6.59 13.04 0.02
CA THR A 21 -5.44 12.94 -0.91
C THR A 21 -4.12 13.43 -0.31
N ASP A 22 -4.17 14.22 0.76
CA ASP A 22 -2.96 14.71 1.44
C ASP A 22 -2.45 13.75 2.52
N SER A 23 -3.17 12.67 2.80
CA SER A 23 -2.79 11.71 3.82
C SER A 23 -1.61 10.83 3.38
N GLN A 24 -0.75 10.46 4.34
CA GLN A 24 0.34 9.50 4.11
C GLN A 24 -0.19 8.14 3.63
N MET A 25 -1.36 7.74 4.13
CA MET A 25 -2.03 6.50 3.72
C MET A 25 -2.46 6.51 2.25
N TYR A 26 -2.95 7.65 1.72
CA TYR A 26 -3.27 7.77 0.31
C TYR A 26 -2.02 7.63 -0.57
N ARG A 27 -0.91 8.28 -0.18
CA ARG A 27 0.36 8.18 -0.92
C ARG A 27 0.87 6.73 -0.97
N ARG A 28 0.75 6.00 0.14
CA ARG A 28 1.05 4.56 0.23
C ARG A 28 0.14 3.72 -0.66
N ALA A 29 -1.17 3.91 -0.55
CA ALA A 29 -2.16 3.18 -1.35
C ALA A 29 -1.94 3.40 -2.84
N LYS A 30 -1.64 4.63 -3.27
CA LYS A 30 -1.36 4.96 -4.68
C LYS A 30 -0.06 4.31 -5.18
N ALA A 31 0.99 4.28 -4.36
CA ALA A 31 2.24 3.60 -4.70
C ALA A 31 2.04 2.09 -4.86
N MET A 32 1.33 1.45 -3.92
CA MET A 32 1.05 0.01 -3.97
C MET A 32 0.04 -0.37 -5.06
N ALA A 33 -0.90 0.52 -5.40
CA ALA A 33 -1.79 0.36 -6.57
C ALA A 33 -1.03 0.38 -7.90
N ASN A 34 0.15 0.99 -7.96
CA ASN A 34 1.06 0.95 -9.11
C ASN A 34 2.00 -0.26 -9.09
N GLY A 35 1.90 -1.14 -8.08
CA GLY A 35 2.74 -2.31 -7.93
C GLY A 35 4.07 -2.05 -7.23
N SER A 36 4.27 -0.87 -6.63
CA SER A 36 5.44 -0.59 -5.80
C SER A 36 5.33 -1.26 -4.44
N ILE A 37 6.48 -1.61 -3.86
CA ILE A 37 6.60 -1.97 -2.44
C ILE A 37 6.13 -0.79 -1.58
N ASP A 38 5.49 -1.07 -0.45
CA ASP A 38 5.03 -0.09 0.51
C ASP A 38 6.15 0.91 0.86
N PRO A 39 6.00 2.21 0.52
CA PRO A 39 7.06 3.19 0.71
C PRO A 39 7.29 3.56 2.18
N MET A 40 6.47 3.06 3.11
CA MET A 40 6.57 3.39 4.53
C MET A 40 6.26 2.18 5.40
N PRO A 41 7.14 1.16 5.42
CA PRO A 41 6.90 -0.07 6.19
C PRO A 41 6.62 0.27 7.65
N THR A 42 5.55 -0.32 8.22
CA THR A 42 5.14 -0.10 9.63
C THR A 42 6.08 -0.77 10.64
N SER A 43 7.07 -1.53 10.17
CA SER A 43 8.14 -2.13 10.96
C SER A 43 9.44 -1.37 10.67
N TYR A 44 10.12 -0.93 11.74
CA TYR A 44 11.51 -0.45 11.66
C TYR A 44 12.38 -1.35 12.57
N PRO A 45 13.34 -2.12 12.02
CA PRO A 45 13.66 -2.23 10.59
C PRO A 45 12.48 -2.82 9.79
N ALA A 46 12.41 -2.51 8.49
CA ALA A 46 11.45 -3.13 7.58
C ALA A 46 11.50 -4.64 7.83
N ALA A 47 10.38 -5.23 8.26
CA ALA A 47 10.36 -6.64 8.58
C ALA A 47 10.99 -7.40 7.40
N PRO A 48 12.05 -8.21 7.62
CA PRO A 48 12.57 -9.05 6.56
C PRO A 48 11.37 -9.82 6.00
N TYR A 49 11.32 -10.03 4.68
CA TYR A 49 10.26 -10.80 4.03
C TYR A 49 10.18 -12.17 4.72
N SER A 50 9.38 -12.29 5.78
CA SER A 50 9.28 -13.49 6.60
C SER A 50 8.36 -14.45 5.87
N ILE A 51 8.91 -15.02 4.79
CA ILE A 51 8.46 -16.29 4.25
C ILE A 51 9.50 -17.31 4.72
N SER A 52 9.38 -17.75 5.97
CA SER A 52 9.85 -19.07 6.35
C SER A 52 8.73 -20.04 6.00
N VAL A 53 8.71 -20.51 4.75
CA VAL A 53 8.07 -21.79 4.44
C VAL A 53 8.99 -22.86 5.01
N ALA A 54 8.50 -23.58 6.01
CA ALA A 54 9.07 -24.83 6.48
C ALA A 54 8.59 -26.00 5.60
#